data_AF-C6HU83-F1
#
_entry.id   AF-C6HU83-F1
#
_cell.length_a   1.000
_cell.length_b   1.000
_cell.length_c   1.000
_cell.angle_alpha   90.00
_cell.angle_beta   90.00
_cell.angle_gamma   90.00
#
_symmetry.space_group_name_H-M   'P 1'
#
loop_
_entity.id
_entity.type
_entity.pdbx_description
1 polymer ?
#
loop_
_entity_poly.entity_id
_entity_poly.type
_entity_poly.pdbx_seq_one_letter_code
_entity_poly.pdbx_strand_id
1 'polypeptide(L)'
;MKSPVVQLERTGCGIAAVAALGGRSYPEMKSIANALGIFADDKSLWSDTSHIRRLLDHVGLIADPGEVPFRSWESLPDLALLAIKWNQNKDRSFWHWVVFLSPSFVFSKK
;
A
#
# COMPACT_ATOMS: atom_id res chain seq x y z
N MET A 1 -11.73 10.31 -7.70
CA MET A 1 -10.35 9.84 -7.52
C MET A 1 -9.85 10.38 -6.18
N LYS A 2 -9.37 9.53 -5.26
CA LYS A 2 -8.63 10.06 -4.12
C LYS A 2 -7.26 10.49 -4.66
N SER A 3 -6.92 11.75 -4.45
CA SER A 3 -5.65 12.32 -4.93
C SER A 3 -4.48 11.51 -4.36
N PRO A 4 -3.36 11.41 -5.11
CA PRO A 4 -2.15 10.78 -4.57
C PRO A 4 -1.76 11.47 -3.26
N VAL A 5 -1.42 10.65 -2.26
CA VAL A 5 -0.94 11.14 -0.96
C VAL A 5 0.58 11.08 -0.97
N VAL A 6 1.23 12.21 -0.68
CA VAL A 6 2.69 12.31 -0.65
C VAL A 6 3.22 11.60 0.60
N GLN A 7 4.15 10.69 0.39
CA GLN A 7 4.92 10.03 1.45
C GLN A 7 5.82 11.04 2.16
N LEU A 8 5.81 11.05 3.50
CA LEU A 8 6.64 11.97 4.30
C LEU A 8 7.86 11.30 4.94
N GLU A 9 7.78 10.02 5.32
CA GLU A 9 8.95 9.27 5.83
C GLU A 9 9.49 8.28 4.82
N ARG A 10 10.79 7.97 4.89
CA ARG A 10 11.52 7.15 3.91
C ARG A 10 10.93 5.75 3.67
N THR A 11 10.33 5.11 4.68
CA THR A 11 9.69 3.77 4.54
C THR A 11 8.16 3.84 4.41
N GLY A 12 7.59 5.04 4.40
CA GLY A 12 6.16 5.29 4.49
C GLY A 12 5.33 5.07 3.23
N CYS A 13 5.88 4.47 2.17
CA CYS A 13 5.15 4.28 0.91
C CYS A 13 3.85 3.49 1.09
N GLY A 14 3.86 2.45 1.94
CA GLY A 14 2.66 1.67 2.27
C GLY A 14 1.60 2.51 3.01
N ILE A 15 2.03 3.35 3.96
CA ILE A 15 1.14 4.27 4.69
C ILE A 15 0.52 5.28 3.74
N ALA A 16 1.32 5.87 2.83
CA ALA A 16 0.82 6.81 1.82
C ALA A 16 -0.19 6.15 0.87
N ALA A 17 0.08 4.92 0.42
CA ALA A 17 -0.82 4.18 -0.45
C ALA A 17 -2.17 3.90 0.25
N VAL A 18 -2.16 3.43 1.49
CA VAL A 18 -3.39 3.19 2.25
C VAL A 18 -4.09 4.49 2.61
N ALA A 19 -3.36 5.58 2.86
CA ALA A 19 -3.96 6.90 3.05
C ALA A 19 -4.73 7.35 1.80
N ALA A 20 -4.13 7.16 0.62
CA ALA A 20 -4.76 7.46 -0.67
C ALA A 20 -5.99 6.57 -0.91
N LEU A 21 -5.96 5.28 -0.57
CA LEU A 21 -7.11 4.40 -0.71
C LEU A 21 -8.21 4.67 0.33
N GLY A 22 -7.80 4.98 1.57
CA GLY A 22 -8.64 5.28 2.72
C GLY A 22 -9.22 6.69 2.72
N GLY A 23 -8.67 7.61 1.92
CA GLY A 23 -9.15 8.99 1.80
C GLY A 23 -8.78 9.82 3.01
N ARG A 24 -7.58 9.57 3.52
CA ARG A 24 -7.01 10.18 4.70
C ARG A 24 -5.77 10.94 4.30
N SER A 25 -5.40 11.94 5.08
CA SER A 25 -4.09 12.56 4.96
C SER A 25 -2.99 11.59 5.42
N TYR A 26 -1.76 11.84 5.00
CA TYR A 26 -0.61 11.07 5.45
C TYR A 26 -0.43 11.10 6.99
N PRO A 27 -0.48 12.26 7.68
CA PRO A 27 -0.32 12.31 9.14
C PRO A 27 -1.39 11.55 9.92
N GLU A 28 -2.64 11.57 9.44
CA GLU A 28 -3.73 10.78 10.02
C GLU A 28 -3.45 9.28 9.88
N MET A 29 -3.08 8.84 8.68
CA MET A 29 -2.80 7.43 8.42
C MET A 29 -1.57 6.93 9.18
N LYS A 30 -0.54 7.77 9.33
CA LYS A 30 0.62 7.49 10.17
C LYS A 30 0.23 7.31 11.64
N SER A 31 -0.64 8.17 12.18
CA SER A 31 -1.11 8.05 13.56
C SER A 31 -1.85 6.73 13.79
N ILE A 32 -2.68 6.32 12.82
CA ILE A 32 -3.34 5.01 12.84
C ILE A 32 -2.33 3.86 12.76
N ALA A 33 -1.36 3.95 11.84
CA ALA A 33 -0.31 2.94 11.70
C ALA A 33 0.47 2.75 13.02
N ASN A 34 0.87 3.85 13.67
CA ASN A 34 1.55 3.83 14.95
C ASN A 34 0.70 3.16 16.04
N ALA A 35 -0.61 3.42 16.08
CA ALA A 35 -1.53 2.77 17.02
C ALA A 35 -1.65 1.25 16.78
N LEU A 36 -1.37 0.79 15.57
CA LEU A 36 -1.27 -0.63 15.20
C LEU A 36 0.14 -1.22 15.38
N GLY A 37 1.09 -0.43 15.90
CA GLY A 37 2.49 -0.84 16.07
C GLY A 37 3.29 -0.86 14.77
N ILE A 38 2.86 -0.13 13.74
CA ILE A 38 3.51 0.00 12.43
C ILE A 38 4.15 1.39 12.36
N PHE A 39 5.47 1.46 12.50
CA PHE A 39 6.21 2.72 12.55
C PHE A 39 6.97 2.98 11.25
N ALA A 40 6.87 4.20 10.71
CA ALA A 40 7.42 4.57 9.40
C ALA A 40 8.96 4.70 9.35
N ASP A 41 9.65 4.42 10.46
CA ASP A 41 11.10 4.26 10.55
C ASP A 41 11.55 2.79 10.54
N ASP A 42 10.61 1.83 10.63
CA ASP A 42 10.89 0.41 10.52
C ASP A 42 11.21 0.01 9.08
N LYS A 43 12.44 -0.46 8.85
CA LYS A 43 12.91 -0.93 7.54
C LYS A 43 12.26 -2.24 7.12
N SER A 44 11.60 -2.97 8.02
CA SER A 44 10.85 -4.18 7.71
C SER A 44 9.68 -3.93 6.75
N LEU A 45 9.14 -2.70 6.75
CA LEU A 45 8.03 -2.29 5.89
C LEU A 45 8.35 -2.35 4.39
N TRP A 46 9.63 -2.35 4.04
CA TRP A 46 10.06 -2.55 2.65
C TRP A 46 10.09 -4.01 2.22
N SER A 47 9.99 -4.98 3.13
CA SER A 47 10.21 -6.39 2.79
C SER A 47 9.08 -7.32 3.23
N ASP A 48 8.31 -6.93 4.24
CA ASP A 48 7.15 -7.67 4.75
C ASP A 48 5.85 -7.10 4.15
N THR A 49 4.89 -7.95 3.81
CA THR A 49 3.57 -7.56 3.29
C THR A 49 2.46 -7.67 4.35
N SER A 50 2.76 -8.19 5.55
CA SER A 50 1.76 -8.35 6.61
C SER A 50 1.20 -7.00 7.10
N HIS A 51 2.07 -5.99 7.22
CA HIS A 51 1.71 -4.67 7.70
C HIS A 51 0.70 -3.99 6.77
N ILE A 52 0.87 -4.12 5.45
CA ILE A 52 0.02 -3.44 4.49
C ILE A 52 -1.40 -4.01 4.51
N ARG A 53 -1.53 -5.32 4.71
CA ARG A 53 -2.81 -6.01 4.85
C ARG A 53 -3.56 -5.55 6.10
N ARG A 54 -2.86 -5.38 7.23
CA ARG A 54 -3.43 -4.84 8.47
C ARG A 54 -3.91 -3.40 8.31
N LEU A 55 -3.17 -2.58 7.57
CA LEU A 55 -3.58 -1.19 7.29
C LEU A 55 -4.81 -1.14 6.37
N LEU A 56 -4.86 -1.97 5.33
CA LEU A 56 -6.01 -2.07 4.43
C LEU A 56 -7.29 -2.50 5.17
N ASP A 57 -7.19 -3.55 6.00
CA ASP A 57 -8.30 -4.05 6.81
C ASP A 57 -8.85 -2.96 7.75
N HIS A 58 -7.96 -2.20 8.40
CA HIS A 58 -8.35 -1.09 9.27
C HIS A 58 -9.16 0.01 8.54
N VAL A 59 -8.92 0.23 7.25
CA VAL A 59 -9.68 1.19 6.43
C VAL A 59 -10.86 0.55 5.70
N GLY A 60 -11.21 -0.70 6.03
CA GLY A 60 -12.34 -1.43 5.46
C GLY A 60 -12.09 -1.97 4.04
N LEU A 61 -10.83 -2.14 3.66
CA LEU A 61 -10.44 -2.71 2.36
C LEU A 61 -9.87 -4.11 2.56
N ILE A 62 -10.44 -5.08 1.85
CA ILE A 62 -10.01 -6.47 1.92
C ILE A 62 -9.08 -6.74 0.74
N ALA A 63 -7.84 -7.13 1.03
CA ALA A 63 -6.90 -7.61 0.03
C ALA A 63 -7.15 -9.11 -0.28
N ASP A 64 -6.82 -9.53 -1.50
CA ASP A 64 -6.79 -10.95 -1.88
C ASP A 64 -5.99 -11.79 -0.87
N PRO A 65 -6.35 -13.07 -0.64
CA PRO A 65 -5.78 -13.89 0.44
C PRO A 65 -4.26 -14.11 0.36
N GLY A 66 -3.64 -13.87 -0.80
CA GLY A 66 -2.21 -14.02 -1.02
C GLY A 66 -1.64 -12.96 -1.96
N GLU A 67 -0.32 -12.95 -2.10
CA GLU A 67 0.37 -12.17 -3.12
C GLU A 67 0.19 -12.84 -4.49
N VAL A 68 -0.15 -12.04 -5.51
CA VAL A 68 -0.30 -12.52 -6.88
C VAL A 68 0.88 -12.00 -7.70
N PRO A 69 1.68 -12.88 -8.35
CA PRO A 69 2.75 -12.43 -9.22
C PRO A 69 2.22 -11.59 -10.38
N PHE A 70 2.83 -10.43 -10.60
CA PHE A 70 2.51 -9.58 -11.76
C PHE A 70 2.87 -10.33 -13.05
N ARG A 71 1.91 -10.46 -13.98
CA ARG A 71 2.11 -11.10 -15.29
C ARG A 71 2.02 -10.08 -16.43
N SER A 72 0.97 -9.27 -16.44
CA SER A 72 0.78 -8.17 -17.39
C SER A 72 -0.22 -7.14 -16.86
N TRP A 73 -0.31 -5.97 -17.49
CA TRP A 73 -1.26 -4.92 -17.11
C TRP A 73 -2.72 -5.35 -17.30
N GLU A 74 -3.00 -6.12 -18.35
CA GLU A 74 -4.33 -6.63 -18.69
C GLU A 74 -4.83 -7.68 -17.69
N SER A 75 -3.92 -8.29 -16.94
CA SER A 75 -4.25 -9.28 -15.89
C SER A 75 -4.56 -8.67 -14.53
N LEU A 76 -4.35 -7.35 -14.36
CA LEU A 76 -4.62 -6.68 -13.10
C LEU A 76 -6.13 -6.42 -12.92
N PRO A 77 -6.65 -6.50 -11.69
CA PRO A 77 -7.98 -6.02 -11.38
C PRO A 77 -8.05 -4.49 -11.50
N ASP A 78 -9.26 -3.93 -11.50
CA ASP A 78 -9.49 -2.49 -11.63
C ASP A 78 -8.81 -1.65 -10.53
N LEU A 79 -8.55 -2.24 -9.37
CA LEU A 79 -7.79 -1.65 -8.27
C LEU A 79 -6.80 -2.68 -7.74
N ALA A 80 -5.51 -2.35 -7.78
CA ALA A 80 -4.46 -3.19 -7.20
C ALA A 80 -3.45 -2.36 -6.40
N LEU A 81 -2.90 -2.97 -5.35
CA LEU A 81 -1.72 -2.45 -4.67
C LEU A 81 -0.51 -3.30 -5.11
N LEU A 82 0.45 -2.68 -5.78
CA LEU A 82 1.60 -3.36 -6.36
C LEU A 82 2.84 -3.12 -5.50
N ALA A 83 3.55 -4.20 -5.19
CA ALA A 83 4.92 -4.15 -4.68
C ALA A 83 5.89 -4.11 -5.87
N ILE A 84 6.38 -2.93 -6.23
CA ILE A 84 7.40 -2.80 -7.28
C ILE A 84 8.78 -2.95 -6.65
N LYS A 85 9.61 -3.79 -7.26
CA LYS A 85 10.97 -4.07 -6.77
C LYS A 85 11.86 -2.86 -7.03
N TRP A 86 12.21 -2.12 -5.97
CA TRP A 86 13.12 -0.99 -6.09
C TRP A 86 14.58 -1.42 -5.90
N ASN A 87 14.84 -2.38 -5.01
CA ASN A 87 16.20 -2.86 -4.75
C ASN A 87 16.19 -4.32 -4.23
N GLN A 88 17.29 -5.05 -4.44
CA GLN A 88 17.53 -6.35 -3.80
C GLN A 88 18.95 -6.35 -3.23
N ASN A 89 19.06 -6.49 -1.91
CA ASN A 89 20.34 -6.71 -1.26
C ASN A 89 20.38 -8.16 -0.78
N LYS A 90 21.25 -8.98 -1.39
CA LYS A 90 21.31 -10.44 -1.16
C LYS A 90 19.94 -11.08 -1.38
N ASP A 91 19.36 -11.70 -0.35
CA ASP A 91 18.09 -12.44 -0.40
C ASP A 91 16.89 -11.60 0.07
N ARG A 92 17.09 -10.30 0.34
CA ARG A 92 16.03 -9.40 0.80
C ARG A 92 15.66 -8.39 -0.27
N SER A 93 14.43 -8.50 -0.75
CA SER A 93 13.80 -7.50 -1.61
C SER A 93 13.36 -6.29 -0.79
N PHE A 94 13.58 -5.11 -1.35
CA PHE A 94 13.06 -3.84 -0.86
C PHE A 94 12.05 -3.33 -1.89
N TRP A 95 10.79 -3.37 -1.49
CA TRP A 95 9.63 -3.03 -2.26
C TRP A 95 9.29 -1.55 -2.08
N HIS A 96 8.71 -0.97 -3.13
CA HIS A 96 7.98 0.28 -3.07
C HIS A 96 6.51 -0.02 -3.39
N TRP A 97 5.59 0.52 -2.60
CA TRP A 97 4.16 0.31 -2.78
C TRP A 97 3.58 1.37 -3.71
N VAL A 98 2.82 0.94 -4.71
CA VAL A 98 2.10 1.82 -5.63
C VAL A 98 0.65 1.37 -5.79
N VAL A 99 -0.24 2.32 -5.99
CA VAL A 99 -1.66 2.05 -6.28
C VAL A 99 -1.86 2.06 -7.79
N PHE A 100 -2.45 0.99 -8.32
CA PHE A 100 -2.93 0.89 -9.69
C PHE A 100 -4.46 1.10 -9.71
N LEU A 101 -4.92 1.89 -10.67
CA LEU A 101 -6.34 2.11 -10.95
C LEU A 101 -6.54 1.96 -12.47
N SER A 102 -7.49 1.12 -12.88
CA SER A 102 -7.88 1.04 -14.28
C SER A 102 -8.68 2.29 -14.69
N PRO A 103 -8.66 2.67 -15.98
CA PRO A 103 -9.47 3.80 -16.48
C PRO A 103 -10.98 3.63 -16.25
N SER A 104 -11.48 2.40 -16.16
CA SER A 104 -12.89 2.06 -15.93
C SER A 104 -13.30 2.09 -14.46
N PHE A 105 -12.35 2.23 -13.53
CA PHE A 105 -12.65 2.11 -12.11
C PHE A 105 -13.48 3.29 -11.57
N VAL A 106 -14.61 2.96 -10.92
CA VAL A 106 -15.46 3.92 -10.20
C VAL A 106 -15.48 3.56 -8.73
N PHE A 107 -15.02 4.48 -7.88
CA PHE A 107 -15.11 4.33 -6.43
C PHE A 107 -16.58 4.40 -5.98
N SER A 108 -17.16 3.28 -5.56
CA SER A 108 -18.47 3.27 -4.90
C SER A 108 -18.28 3.26 -3.39
N LYS A 109 -18.70 4.33 -2.70
CA LYS A 109 -18.80 4.32 -1.24
C LYS A 109 -20.06 3.53 -0.88
N LYS A 110 -19.89 2.40 -0.18
CA LYS A 110 -20.99 1.84 0.62
C LYS A 110 -21.15 2.66 1.90
#